data_AF-A0A524DDX1-F1
#
_entry.id   AF-A0A524DDX1-F1
#
_cell.length_a   1.000
_cell.length_b   1.000
_cell.length_c   1.000
_cell.angle_alpha   90.00
_cell.angle_beta   90.00
_cell.angle_gamma   90.00
#
_symmetry.space_group_name_H-M   'P 1'
#
loop_
_entity.id
_entity.type
_entity.pdbx_description
1 polymer ?
#
loop_
_entity_poly.entity_id
_entity_poly.type
_entity_poly.pdbx_seq_one_letter_code
_entity_poly.pdbx_strand_id
1 'polypeptide(L)'
;MRSFTYDSYKISDSDGIFCIFDARNKDHAKQIWIDDLREIIKDTEKNKVISVGIRSNDETSFSQIIEEFNLGEEAEERLVSLLFFKIGENFRLDIYDHLGTLLDTIKNLLFSY
;
A
#
# COMPACT_ATOMS: atom_id res chain seq x y z
N MET A 1 15.77 -4.89 -7.74
CA MET A 1 15.42 -6.29 -7.41
C MET A 1 14.15 -6.56 -8.21
N ARG A 2 14.20 -7.37 -9.28
CA ARG A 2 12.99 -7.70 -10.05
C ARG A 2 12.17 -8.70 -9.24
N SER A 3 10.94 -8.34 -8.90
CA SER A 3 9.99 -9.28 -8.31
C SER A 3 9.59 -10.28 -9.38
N PHE A 4 10.00 -11.54 -9.22
CA PHE A 4 9.76 -12.62 -10.19
C PHE A 4 8.27 -12.97 -10.39
N THR A 5 7.36 -12.37 -9.63
CA THR A 5 5.90 -12.57 -9.73
C THR A 5 5.17 -11.45 -10.48
N TYR A 6 5.78 -10.27 -10.67
CA TYR A 6 5.12 -9.10 -11.29
C TYR A 6 4.73 -9.36 -12.75
N ASP A 7 5.56 -10.11 -13.49
CA ASP A 7 5.36 -10.36 -14.92
C ASP A 7 4.23 -11.37 -15.25
N SER A 8 3.58 -11.99 -14.25
CA SER A 8 2.62 -13.09 -14.49
C SER A 8 1.18 -12.83 -14.04
N TYR A 9 0.92 -11.75 -13.29
CA TYR A 9 -0.43 -11.43 -12.80
C TYR A 9 -0.86 -10.04 -13.27
N LYS A 10 -2.02 -9.97 -13.93
CA LYS A 10 -2.67 -8.70 -14.21
C LYS A 10 -3.18 -8.08 -12.91
N ILE A 11 -2.41 -7.13 -12.39
CA ILE A 11 -2.79 -6.34 -11.20
C ILE A 11 -4.12 -5.62 -11.43
N SER A 12 -4.41 -5.24 -12.68
CA SER A 12 -5.65 -4.58 -13.10
C SER A 12 -6.93 -5.26 -12.61
N ASP A 13 -6.94 -6.60 -12.56
CA ASP A 13 -8.14 -7.37 -12.26
C ASP A 13 -8.32 -7.57 -10.73
N SER A 14 -7.49 -6.93 -9.90
CA SER A 14 -7.53 -7.06 -8.44
C SER A 14 -8.55 -6.10 -7.83
N ASP A 15 -9.37 -6.60 -6.91
CA ASP A 15 -10.29 -5.77 -6.14
C ASP A 15 -9.59 -4.98 -5.02
N GLY A 16 -8.47 -5.51 -4.53
CA GLY A 16 -7.57 -4.78 -3.66
C GLY A 16 -6.16 -5.35 -3.68
N ILE A 17 -5.20 -4.50 -3.31
CA ILE A 17 -3.76 -4.78 -3.37
C ILE A 17 -3.17 -4.53 -1.99
N PHE A 18 -2.31 -5.42 -1.55
CA PHE A 18 -1.64 -5.35 -0.25
C PHE A 18 -0.12 -5.32 -0.45
N CYS A 19 0.49 -4.16 -0.20
CA CYS A 19 1.91 -3.91 -0.36
C CYS A 19 2.60 -3.85 1.00
N ILE A 20 3.77 -4.47 1.14
CA ILE A 20 4.59 -4.37 2.36
C ILE A 20 5.99 -3.90 2.00
N PHE A 21 6.44 -2.81 2.63
CA PHE A 21 7.79 -2.29 2.51
C PHE A 21 8.55 -2.42 3.84
N ASP A 22 9.82 -2.83 3.78
CA ASP A 22 10.67 -2.99 4.97
C ASP A 22 11.57 -1.78 5.19
N ALA A 23 11.10 -0.87 6.05
CA ALA A 23 11.77 0.36 6.45
C ALA A 23 12.55 0.23 7.76
N ARG A 24 12.72 -0.96 8.34
CA ARG A 24 13.52 -1.11 9.57
C ARG A 24 14.95 -0.60 9.34
N ASN A 25 15.43 0.22 10.28
CA ASN A 25 16.74 0.87 10.19
C ASN A 25 16.89 1.71 8.92
N LYS A 26 15.81 2.37 8.50
CA LYS A 26 15.81 3.32 7.38
C LYS A 26 15.25 4.65 7.85
N ASP A 27 15.99 5.72 7.57
CA ASP A 27 15.54 7.07 7.82
C ASP A 27 14.63 7.60 6.68
N HIS A 28 14.73 6.99 5.50
CA HIS A 28 14.06 7.42 4.28
C HIS A 28 13.46 6.25 3.49
N ALA A 29 12.36 6.51 2.80
CA ALA A 29 11.78 5.64 1.80
C ALA A 29 12.76 5.47 0.64
N LYS A 30 12.85 4.25 0.10
CA LYS A 30 13.66 4.04 -1.10
C LYS A 30 12.87 4.51 -2.31
N GLN A 31 13.53 5.22 -3.23
CA GLN A 31 12.92 5.66 -4.49
C GLN A 31 12.23 4.51 -5.24
N ILE A 32 12.85 3.32 -5.26
CA ILE A 32 12.27 2.14 -5.89
C ILE A 32 10.90 1.74 -5.32
N TRP A 33 10.64 1.95 -4.03
CA TRP A 33 9.33 1.65 -3.44
C TRP A 33 8.25 2.62 -3.90
N ILE A 34 8.63 3.89 -4.05
CA ILE A 34 7.77 4.95 -4.55
C ILE A 34 7.43 4.67 -6.02
N ASP A 35 8.44 4.29 -6.80
CA ASP A 35 8.28 3.95 -8.22
C ASP A 35 7.39 2.70 -8.38
N ASP A 36 7.66 1.63 -7.62
CA ASP A 36 6.86 0.41 -7.61
C ASP A 36 5.39 0.71 -7.25
N LEU A 37 5.15 1.51 -6.19
CA LEU A 37 3.79 1.86 -5.76
C LEU A 37 3.08 2.76 -6.78
N ARG A 38 3.81 3.67 -7.43
CA ARG A 38 3.27 4.51 -8.51
C ARG A 38 2.86 3.67 -9.72
N GLU A 39 3.66 2.69 -10.11
CA GLU A 39 3.31 1.75 -11.19
C GLU A 39 2.07 0.94 -10.82
N ILE A 40 1.99 0.44 -9.59
CA ILE A 40 0.79 -0.26 -9.09
C ILE A 40 -0.45 0.64 -9.18
N ILE A 41 -0.40 1.90 -8.73
CA ILE A 41 -1.53 2.84 -8.83
C ILE A 41 -1.94 3.05 -10.30
N LYS A 42 -0.98 3.19 -11.21
CA LYS A 42 -1.24 3.38 -12.65
C LYS A 42 -1.85 2.16 -13.32
N ASP A 43 -1.56 0.96 -12.84
CA ASP A 43 -2.06 -0.28 -13.42
C ASP A 43 -3.35 -0.77 -12.76
N THR A 44 -3.71 -0.19 -11.62
CA THR A 44 -4.95 -0.51 -10.89
C THR A 44 -6.15 0.20 -11.53
N GLU A 45 -7.26 -0.53 -11.69
CA GLU A 45 -8.53 0.06 -12.15
C GLU A 45 -9.10 1.09 -11.15
N LYS A 46 -10.07 1.88 -11.60
CA LYS A 46 -10.75 2.87 -10.74
C LYS A 46 -11.54 2.19 -9.62
N ASN A 47 -11.73 2.89 -8.50
CA ASN A 47 -12.52 2.44 -7.36
C ASN A 47 -12.00 1.13 -6.73
N LYS A 48 -10.67 0.99 -6.66
CA LYS A 48 -9.98 -0.12 -6.01
C LYS A 48 -9.25 0.38 -4.77
N VAL A 49 -8.78 -0.56 -3.95
CA VAL A 49 -8.10 -0.26 -2.69
C VAL A 49 -6.66 -0.77 -2.73
N ILE A 50 -5.72 0.08 -2.33
CA ILE A 50 -4.33 -0.30 -2.10
C ILE A 50 -4.00 -0.04 -0.64
N SER A 51 -3.60 -1.09 0.07
CA SER A 51 -3.16 -1.01 1.46
C SER A 51 -1.66 -1.21 1.54
N VAL A 52 -0.95 -0.27 2.18
CA VAL A 52 0.50 -0.15 2.22
C VAL A 52 0.99 -0.26 3.66
N GLY A 53 1.60 -1.39 3.96
CA GLY A 53 2.22 -1.67 5.25
C GLY A 53 3.69 -1.27 5.25
N ILE A 54 4.09 -0.39 6.16
CA ILE A 54 5.49 -0.04 6.37
C ILE A 54 5.99 -0.76 7.62
N ARG A 55 6.90 -1.71 7.43
CA ARG A 55 7.57 -2.37 8.54
C ARG A 55 8.64 -1.46 9.11
N SER A 56 8.52 -1.09 10.38
CA SER A 56 9.43 -0.16 11.06
C SER A 56 9.71 -0.62 12.49
N ASN A 57 10.90 -0.27 13.00
CA ASN A 57 11.24 -0.36 14.42
C ASN A 57 11.06 1.00 15.10
N ASP A 58 11.34 1.10 16.39
CA ASP A 58 11.13 2.33 17.17
C ASP A 58 12.04 3.49 16.73
N GLU A 59 13.18 3.19 16.12
CA GLU A 59 14.11 4.18 15.57
C GLU A 59 13.63 4.78 14.24
N THR A 60 12.72 4.10 13.54
CA THR A 60 12.24 4.52 12.22
C THR A 60 11.00 5.41 12.34
N SER A 61 11.07 6.62 11.80
CA SER A 61 9.94 7.56 11.76
C SER A 61 8.91 7.16 10.70
N PHE A 62 7.81 6.52 11.13
CA PHE A 62 6.74 6.08 10.23
C PHE A 62 6.09 7.23 9.46
N SER A 63 5.83 8.37 10.12
CA SER A 63 5.21 9.53 9.47
C SER A 63 6.11 10.09 8.36
N GLN A 64 7.42 10.20 8.63
CA GLN A 64 8.37 10.67 7.63
C GLN A 64 8.41 9.75 6.40
N ILE A 65 8.43 8.43 6.60
CA ILE A 65 8.42 7.47 5.49
C ILE A 65 7.15 7.62 4.64
N ILE A 66 5.97 7.83 5.25
CA ILE A 66 4.72 8.03 4.51
C ILE A 66 4.75 9.34 3.70
N GLU A 67 5.21 10.43 4.31
CA GLU A 67 5.31 11.73 3.64
C GLU A 67 6.18 11.64 2.38
N GLU A 68 7.23 10.83 2.42
CA GLU A 68 8.13 10.62 1.27
C GLU A 68 7.50 9.84 0.12
N PHE A 69 6.45 9.04 0.34
CA PHE A 69 5.74 8.42 -0.78
C PHE A 69 5.07 9.47 -1.66
N ASN A 70 4.38 10.45 -1.05
CA ASN A 70 3.72 11.57 -1.73
C ASN A 70 2.98 11.18 -3.03
N LEU A 71 2.08 10.18 -2.97
CA LEU A 71 1.31 9.66 -4.12
C LEU A 71 -0.18 10.04 -4.08
N GLY A 72 -0.52 11.11 -3.37
CA GLY A 72 -1.91 11.53 -3.16
C GLY A 72 -2.60 11.93 -4.47
N GLU A 73 -1.91 12.71 -5.31
CA GLU A 73 -2.43 13.15 -6.60
C GLU A 73 -2.66 11.98 -7.55
N GLU A 74 -1.69 11.06 -7.69
CA GLU A 74 -1.84 9.89 -8.56
C GLU A 74 -2.99 8.97 -8.10
N ALA A 75 -3.18 8.81 -6.78
CA ALA A 75 -4.27 8.02 -6.24
C ALA A 75 -5.64 8.68 -6.50
N GLU A 76 -5.73 10.01 -6.36
CA GLU A 76 -6.96 10.77 -6.61
C GLU A 76 -7.37 10.74 -8.09
N GLU A 77 -6.42 10.95 -9.00
CA GLU A 77 -6.65 10.86 -10.46
C GLU A 77 -7.25 9.50 -10.87
N ARG A 78 -6.85 8.44 -10.16
CA ARG A 78 -7.28 7.06 -10.41
C ARG A 78 -8.48 6.64 -9.57
N LEU A 79 -8.98 7.48 -8.66
CA LEU A 79 -10.02 7.11 -7.69
C LEU A 79 -9.65 5.83 -6.91
N VAL A 80 -8.37 5.70 -6.56
CA VAL A 80 -7.84 4.58 -5.79
C VAL A 80 -7.75 4.98 -4.33
N SER A 81 -8.28 4.16 -3.45
CA SER A 81 -8.17 4.36 -2.00
C SER A 81 -6.81 3.84 -1.52
N LEU A 82 -5.91 4.74 -1.12
CA LEU A 82 -4.58 4.41 -0.60
C LEU A 82 -4.57 4.46 0.93
N LEU A 83 -4.36 3.32 1.58
CA LEU A 83 -4.39 3.16 3.04
C LEU A 83 -3.00 2.82 3.57
N PHE A 84 -2.44 3.63 4.46
CA PHE A 84 -1.13 3.35 5.07
C PHE A 84 -1.27 2.80 6.48
N PHE A 85 -0.39 1.86 6.85
CA PHE A 85 -0.31 1.35 8.22
C PHE A 85 1.10 0.92 8.61
N LYS A 86 1.38 0.94 9.91
CA LYS A 86 2.67 0.54 10.49
C LYS A 86 2.65 -0.95 10.83
N ILE A 87 3.75 -1.64 10.54
CA ILE A 87 4.01 -3.02 10.97
C ILE A 87 5.23 -3.02 11.89
N GLY A 88 5.04 -3.26 13.18
CA GLY A 88 6.15 -3.40 14.14
C GLY A 88 6.04 -4.66 14.98
N GLU A 89 7.04 -4.92 15.83
CA GLU A 89 7.14 -6.18 16.58
C GLU A 89 5.96 -6.41 17.56
N ASN A 90 5.34 -5.34 18.04
CA ASN A 90 4.19 -5.39 18.94
C ASN A 90 2.83 -5.35 18.23
N PHE A 91 2.80 -5.28 16.89
CA PHE A 91 1.60 -4.95 16.10
C PHE A 91 1.15 -6.11 15.19
N ARG A 92 1.33 -7.36 15.65
CA ARG A 92 0.92 -8.56 14.88
C ARG A 92 -0.59 -8.69 14.71
N LEU A 93 -1.39 -8.14 15.64
CA LEU A 93 -2.85 -8.15 15.52
C LEU A 93 -3.33 -7.13 14.50
N ASP A 94 -2.64 -5.99 14.41
CA ASP A 94 -2.99 -4.87 13.54
C ASP A 94 -3.01 -5.26 12.06
N ILE A 95 -2.18 -6.21 11.63
CA ILE A 95 -2.22 -6.67 10.23
C ILE A 95 -3.56 -7.32 9.87
N TYR A 96 -4.19 -8.04 10.82
CA TYR A 96 -5.49 -8.65 10.59
C TYR A 96 -6.59 -7.59 10.54
N ASP A 97 -6.52 -6.58 11.40
CA ASP A 97 -7.46 -5.46 11.40
C ASP A 97 -7.35 -4.64 10.10
N HIS A 98 -6.12 -4.43 9.60
CA HIS A 98 -5.89 -3.77 8.31
C HIS A 98 -6.37 -4.60 7.13
N LEU A 99 -6.21 -5.93 7.16
CA LEU A 99 -6.81 -6.81 6.16
C LEU A 99 -8.34 -6.78 6.22
N GLY A 100 -8.93 -6.75 7.41
CA GLY A 100 -10.38 -6.57 7.59
C GLY A 100 -10.85 -5.25 7.00
N THR A 101 -10.14 -4.15 7.30
CA THR A 101 -10.41 -2.82 6.74
C THR A 101 -10.31 -2.81 5.21
N LEU A 102 -9.30 -3.46 4.64
CA LEU A 102 -9.15 -3.61 3.18
C LEU A 102 -10.37 -4.32 2.58
N LEU A 103 -10.76 -5.47 3.13
CA LEU A 103 -11.90 -6.26 2.66
C LEU A 103 -13.22 -5.52 2.80
N ASP A 104 -13.44 -4.83 3.92
CA ASP A 104 -14.64 -4.01 4.13
C ASP A 104 -14.68 -2.82 3.17
N THR A 105 -13.54 -2.21 2.87
CA THR A 105 -13.47 -1.13 1.88
C THR A 105 -13.81 -1.64 0.49
N ILE A 106 -13.25 -2.80 0.08
CA ILE A 106 -13.60 -3.47 -1.18
C ILE A 106 -15.10 -3.73 -1.24
N LYS A 107 -15.66 -4.32 -0.18
CA LYS A 107 -17.10 -4.61 -0.07
C LYS A 107 -17.93 -3.35 -0.26
N ASN A 108 -17.61 -2.27 0.44
CA ASN A 108 -18.39 -1.04 0.38
C ASN A 108 -18.27 -0.34 -0.97
N LEU A 109 -17.11 -0.39 -1.64
CA LEU A 109 -16.94 0.14 -3.00
C LEU A 109 -17.80 -0.62 -4.02
N LEU A 110 -17.93 -1.94 -3.86
CA LEU A 110 -18.75 -2.79 -4.74
C LEU A 110 -20.26 -2.55 -4.58
N PHE A 111 -20.73 -2.11 -3.41
CA PHE A 111 -22.16 -1.90 -3.11
C PHE A 111 -22.59 -0.42 -3.13
N SER A 112 -21.70 0.50 -3.52
CA SER A 112 -22.00 1.94 -3.61
C SER A 112 -22.64 2.36 -4.94
N TYR A 113 -23.15 1.41 -5.74
CA TYR A 113 -23.82 1.61 -7.03
C TYR A 113 -25.27 1.12 -7.03
#